data_AF-A0A7V8A7Q1-F1
#
_entry.id   AF-A0A7V8A7Q1-F1
#
_cell.length_a   1.000
_cell.length_b   1.000
_cell.length_c   1.000
_cell.angle_alpha   90.00
_cell.angle_beta   90.00
_cell.angle_gamma   90.00
#
_symmetry.space_group_name_H-M   'P 1'
#
loop_
_entity.id
_entity.type
_entity.pdbx_description
1 polymer ?
#
loop_
_entity_poly.entity_id
_entity_poly.type
_entity_poly.pdbx_seq_one_letter_code
_entity_poly.pdbx_strand_id
1 'polypeptide(L)' 'MASFILSELADLDFEEIAIYSEINFGKKIADKYLDGLDRCFESIANDPLQFPMVSL' A
#
# COMPACT_ATOMS: atom_id res chain seq x y z
N MET A 1 -12.25 -9.24 -8.37
CA MET A 1 -11.04 -8.88 -7.61
C MET A 1 -11.43 -8.90 -6.14
N ALA A 2 -10.60 -9.48 -5.27
CA ALA A 2 -10.85 -9.42 -3.83
C ALA A 2 -10.82 -7.97 -3.36
N SER A 3 -11.79 -7.57 -2.56
CA SER A 3 -11.86 -6.24 -1.94
C SER A 3 -11.12 -6.29 -0.60
N PHE A 4 -10.26 -5.31 -0.33
CA PHE A 4 -9.70 -5.07 0.99
C PHE A 4 -10.28 -3.80 1.59
N ILE A 5 -10.15 -3.67 2.91
CA ILE A 5 -10.51 -2.46 3.66
C ILE A 5 -9.27 -2.06 4.45
N LEU A 6 -8.83 -0.82 4.27
CA LEU A 6 -7.79 -0.23 5.12
C LEU A 6 -8.43 0.31 6.39
N SER A 7 -7.70 0.26 7.50
CA SER A 7 -8.05 1.04 8.67
C SER A 7 -7.85 2.53 8.39
N GLU A 8 -8.52 3.40 9.15
CA GLU A 8 -8.33 4.85 9.01
C GLU A 8 -6.85 5.25 9.14
N LEU A 9 -6.10 4.60 10.04
CA LEU A 9 -4.67 4.87 10.21
C LEU A 9 -3.85 4.41 8.99
N ALA A 10 -4.16 3.25 8.42
CA ALA A 10 -3.46 2.77 7.23
C ALA A 10 -3.76 3.62 5.98
N ASP A 11 -4.95 4.20 5.90
CA ASP A 11 -5.32 5.16 4.86
C ASP A 11 -4.52 6.47 4.99
N LEU A 12 -4.40 7.00 6.21
CA LEU A 12 -3.53 8.15 6.50
C LEU A 12 -2.05 7.86 6.20
N ASP A 13 -1.55 6.67 6.57
CA ASP A 13 -0.19 6.24 6.22
C ASP A 13 0.02 6.26 4.70
N PHE A 14 -0.99 5.83 3.94
CA PHE A 14 -0.95 5.81 2.48
C PHE A 14 -0.89 7.23 1.89
N GLU A 15 -1.70 8.16 2.42
CA GLU A 15 -1.65 9.58 2.02
C GLU A 15 -0.31 10.23 2.36
N GLU A 16 0.24 9.98 3.54
CA GLU A 16 1.55 10.52 3.95
C GLU A 16 2.69 9.98 3.06
N ILE A 17 2.65 8.70 2.72
CA ILE A 17 3.59 8.08 1.78
C ILE A 17 3.47 8.71 0.39
N ALA A 18 2.25 8.96 -0.10
CA ALA A 18 2.02 9.60 -1.39
C ALA A 18 2.63 11.02 -1.42
N ILE A 19 2.34 11.83 -0.41
CA ILE A 19 2.86 13.20 -0.30
C ILE A 19 4.39 13.19 -0.18
N TYR A 20 4.94 12.37 0.71
CA TYR A 20 6.38 12.29 0.92
C TYR A 20 7.10 11.85 -0.36
N SER A 21 6.58 10.82 -1.04
CA SER A 21 7.21 10.28 -2.24
C SER A 21 7.14 11.25 -3.42
N GLU A 22 6.06 12.00 -3.58
CA GLU A 22 5.97 13.03 -4.62
C GLU A 22 6.94 14.19 -4.35
N ILE A 23 7.01 14.68 -3.11
CA ILE A 23 7.91 15.79 -2.73
C ILE A 23 9.38 15.42 -2.96
N ASN A 24 9.78 14.20 -2.59
CA ASN A 24 11.19 13.81 -2.56
C ASN A 24 11.69 13.14 -3.84
N PHE A 25 10.82 12.42 -4.55
CA PHE A 25 11.22 11.61 -5.72
C PHE A 25 10.48 12.00 -7.00
N GLY A 26 9.52 12.91 -6.90
CA GLY A 26 8.70 13.36 -8.02
C GLY A 26 7.54 12.41 -8.32
N LYS A 27 6.49 13.00 -8.88
CA LYS A 27 5.19 12.35 -9.14
C LYS A 27 5.28 10.98 -9.80
N LYS A 28 6.10 10.82 -10.85
CA LYS A 28 6.19 9.55 -11.59
C LYS A 28 6.69 8.39 -10.71
N ILE A 29 7.60 8.66 -9.78
CA ILE A 29 8.10 7.63 -8.85
C ILE A 29 7.07 7.36 -7.76
N ALA A 30 6.42 8.39 -7.25
CA ALA A 30 5.31 8.27 -6.30
C ALA A 30 4.18 7.40 -6.84
N ASP A 31 3.65 7.72 -8.03
CA ASP A 31 2.57 6.97 -8.69
C ASP A 31 2.95 5.48 -8.83
N LYS A 32 4.19 5.20 -9.28
CA LYS A 32 4.67 3.82 -9.45
C LYS A 32 4.78 3.07 -8.11
N TYR A 33 5.13 3.76 -7.03
CA TYR A 33 5.24 3.16 -5.71
C TYR A 33 3.86 2.84 -5.13
N LEU A 34 2.92 3.78 -5.25
CA LEU A 34 1.52 3.61 -4.82
C LEU A 34 0.83 2.49 -5.60
N ASP A 35 1.00 2.43 -6.92
CA ASP A 35 0.55 1.30 -7.75
C ASP A 35 1.08 -0.05 -7.25
N GLY A 36 2.32 -0.06 -6.74
CA GLY A 36 2.95 -1.26 -6.19
C GLY A 36 2.33 -1.69 -4.86
N LEU A 37 2.00 -0.73 -4.00
CA LEU A 37 1.31 -0.97 -2.73
C LEU A 37 -0.11 -1.49 -2.96
N ASP A 38 -0.87 -0.86 -3.85
CA ASP A 38 -2.24 -1.31 -4.19
C ASP A 38 -2.25 -2.75 -4.70
N ARG A 39 -1.35 -3.10 -5.63
CA ARG A 39 -1.22 -4.48 -6.11
C ARG A 39 -0.83 -5.45 -5.00
N CYS A 40 -0.03 -5.01 -4.03
CA CYS A 40 0.34 -5.82 -2.89
C CYS A 40 -0.89 -6.09 -2.00
N PHE A 41 -1.69 -5.06 -1.70
CA PHE A 41 -2.93 -5.20 -0.94
C PHE A 41 -3.94 -6.11 -1.65
N GLU A 42 -4.11 -5.96 -2.97
CA GLU A 42 -4.93 -6.87 -3.76
C GLU A 42 -4.41 -8.32 -3.69
N SER A 43 -3.09 -8.52 -3.76
CA SER A 43 -2.49 -9.85 -3.65
C SER A 43 -2.76 -10.48 -2.28
N ILE A 44 -2.59 -9.74 -1.19
CA ILE A 44 -2.91 -10.18 0.18
C ILE A 44 -4.41 -10.49 0.31
N ALA A 45 -5.27 -9.66 -0.28
CA ALA A 45 -6.71 -9.87 -0.25
C ALA A 45 -7.13 -11.16 -0.99
N ASN A 46 -6.41 -11.50 -2.06
CA ASN A 46 -6.64 -12.74 -2.82
C ASN A 46 -6.03 -13.97 -2.12
N ASP A 47 -4.90 -13.82 -1.42
CA ASP A 47 -4.25 -14.88 -0.64
C ASP A 47 -3.73 -14.36 0.73
N PRO A 48 -4.56 -14.40 1.79
CA PRO A 48 -4.19 -13.86 3.10
C PRO A 48 -3.04 -14.57 3.80
N LEU A 49 -2.64 -15.76 3.34
CA LEU A 49 -1.53 -16.55 3.89
C LEU A 49 -0.26 -16.43 3.03
N GLN A 50 -0.27 -15.56 2.01
CA GLN A 50 0.85 -15.33 1.10
C GLN A 50 2.15 -14.96 1.82
N PHE A 51 2.05 -14.23 2.93
CA PHE A 51 3.19 -13.76 3.70
C PHE A 51 3.25 -14.47 5.07
N PRO A 52 4.47 -14.72 5.60
CA PRO A 52 4.60 -15.29 6.93
C PRO A 52 3.95 -14.36 7.96
N MET A 53 3.23 -14.96 8.91
CA MET A 53 2.66 -14.22 10.03
C MET A 53 3.80 -13.56 10.81
N VAL A 54 3.70 -12.26 11.03
CA VAL A 54 4.65 -11.51 11.85
C VAL A 54 4.19 -11.56 13.30
N SER A 55 5.03 -12.06 14.21
CA SER A 55 4.82 -11.93 15.65
C SER A 55 5.26 -10.54 16.09
N LEU A 56 4.34 -9.78 16.70
CA LEU A 56 4.62 -8.50 17.36
C LEU A 56 5.26 -8.70 18.75
#